data_AF-A0A1M3IEG2-F1
#
_entry.id   AF-A0A1M3IEG2-F1
#
_cell.length_a   1.000
_cell.length_b   1.000
_cell.length_c   1.000
_cell.angle_alpha   90.00
_cell.angle_beta   90.00
_cell.angle_gamma   90.00
#
_symmetry.space_group_name_H-M   'P 1'
#
loop_
_entity.id
_entity.type
_entity.pdbx_description
1 polymer ?
#
loop_
_entity_poly.entity_id
_entity_poly.type
_entity_poly.pdbx_seq_one_letter_code
_entity_poly.pdbx_strand_id
1 'polypeptide(L)'
;MGFLKDFKAFAMRGNVVDLAVGVIIGGAFGKIVSAMVDDILMPVIGLLTGGQKFDDKFYILKPAKPGDVYESLAKAKEAGANVFAYGHFIQSIVDFLIIAFCIFIFIRLLNRLEKKKEEAPATPPAPTTTEKLLMEIRDTLKNKS
;
A
#
# COMPACT_ATOMS: atom_id res chain seq x y z
N MET A 1 -7.95 40.99 5.06
CA MET A 1 -7.90 39.51 5.13
C MET A 1 -7.85 39.01 3.71
N GLY A 2 -6.75 38.36 3.31
CA GLY A 2 -6.54 37.95 1.92
C GLY A 2 -6.60 36.43 1.83
N PHE A 3 -7.22 35.93 0.76
CA PHE A 3 -7.42 34.50 0.47
C PHE A 3 -6.19 33.63 0.77
N LEU A 4 -4.97 34.09 0.47
CA LEU A 4 -3.72 33.37 0.75
C LEU A 4 -3.44 33.18 2.25
N LYS A 5 -3.80 34.16 3.10
CA LYS A 5 -3.68 34.05 4.56
C LYS A 5 -4.72 33.07 5.10
N ASP A 6 -5.94 33.13 4.58
CA ASP A 6 -7.04 32.25 4.99
C ASP A 6 -6.80 30.80 4.54
N PHE A 7 -6.25 30.61 3.33
CA PHE A 7 -5.82 29.32 2.81
C PHE A 7 -4.64 28.74 3.59
N LYS A 8 -3.62 29.56 3.93
CA LYS A 8 -2.52 29.11 4.79
C LYS A 8 -3.04 28.69 6.17
N ALA A 9 -3.96 29.45 6.76
CA ALA A 9 -4.55 29.11 8.05
C ALA A 9 -5.38 27.81 8.00
N PHE A 10 -6.10 27.57 6.89
CA PHE A 10 -6.81 26.32 6.64
C PHE A 10 -5.85 25.13 6.44
N ALA A 11 -4.84 25.29 5.58
CA ALA A 11 -3.88 24.23 5.26
C ALA A 11 -3.01 23.84 6.47
N MET A 12 -2.67 24.80 7.34
CA MET A 12 -1.88 24.56 8.55
C MET A 12 -2.70 23.98 9.72
N ARG A 13 -4.00 23.67 9.54
CA ARG A 13 -4.73 22.86 10.52
C ARG A 13 -4.06 21.49 10.56
N GLY A 14 -3.39 21.16 11.68
CA GLY A 14 -2.45 20.03 11.78
C GLY A 14 -2.95 18.71 11.18
N ASN A 15 -4.23 18.38 11.35
CA ASN A 15 -4.82 17.15 10.80
C ASN A 15 -4.86 17.10 9.26
N VAL A 16 -4.87 18.24 8.56
CA VAL A 16 -4.95 18.29 7.08
C VAL A 16 -3.61 17.98 6.44
N VAL A 17 -2.50 18.48 7.03
CA VAL A 17 -1.16 18.25 6.51
C VAL A 17 -0.77 16.78 6.67
N ASP A 18 -0.99 16.21 7.85
CA ASP A 18 -0.65 14.80 8.12
C ASP A 18 -1.48 13.84 7.26
N LEU A 19 -2.77 14.15 7.05
CA LEU A 19 -3.63 13.39 6.15
C LEU A 19 -3.18 13.51 4.70
N ALA A 20 -2.81 14.72 4.24
CA ALA A 20 -2.32 14.92 2.88
C ALA A 20 -1.01 14.15 2.63
N VAL A 21 -0.08 14.19 3.59
CA VAL A 21 1.18 13.43 3.52
C VAL A 21 0.90 11.93 3.50
N GLY A 22 0.01 11.44 4.36
CA GLY A 22 -0.38 10.02 4.39
C GLY A 22 -0.99 9.53 3.09
N VAL A 23 -1.86 10.31 2.44
CA VAL A 23 -2.47 9.96 1.16
C VAL A 23 -1.44 9.97 0.02
N ILE A 24 -0.56 10.98 -0.03
CA ILE A 24 0.48 11.09 -1.07
C ILE A 24 1.48 9.94 -0.94
N ILE A 25 1.97 9.67 0.28
CA ILE A 25 2.90 8.57 0.54
C ILE A 25 2.22 7.23 0.28
N GLY A 26 0.97 7.05 0.73
CA GLY A 26 0.20 5.82 0.47
C GLY A 26 0.02 5.53 -1.02
N GLY A 27 -0.32 6.55 -1.80
CA GLY A 27 -0.43 6.42 -3.27
C GLY A 27 0.90 6.10 -3.95
N ALA A 28 2.00 6.76 -3.52
CA ALA A 28 3.33 6.47 -4.05
C ALA A 28 3.83 5.07 -3.66
N PHE A 29 3.60 4.66 -2.41
CA PHE A 29 3.97 3.35 -1.91
C PHE A 29 3.19 2.24 -2.61
N GLY A 30 1.89 2.44 -2.88
CA GLY A 30 1.09 1.53 -3.68
C GLY A 30 1.72 1.23 -5.04
N LYS A 31 2.24 2.24 -5.74
CA LYS A 31 2.94 2.06 -7.03
C LYS A 31 4.21 1.21 -6.90
N ILE A 32 4.98 1.40 -5.82
CA ILE A 32 6.18 0.60 -5.56
C ILE A 32 5.81 -0.87 -5.36
N VAL A 33 4.74 -1.12 -4.59
CA VAL A 33 4.26 -2.48 -4.36
C VAL A 33 3.74 -3.10 -5.66
N SER A 34 2.94 -2.37 -6.44
CA SER A 34 2.46 -2.85 -7.75
C SER A 34 3.62 -3.19 -8.68
N ALA A 35 4.63 -2.32 -8.82
CA ALA A 35 5.80 -2.60 -9.65
C ALA A 35 6.57 -3.85 -9.18
N MET A 36 6.72 -4.05 -7.87
CA MET A 36 7.34 -5.28 -7.35
C MET A 36 6.53 -6.54 -7.70
N VAL A 37 5.20 -6.45 -7.69
CA VAL A 37 4.36 -7.59 -8.08
C VAL A 37 4.40 -7.81 -9.58
N ASP A 38 4.14 -6.77 -10.37
CA ASP A 38 3.99 -6.84 -11.83
C ASP A 38 5.32 -7.13 -12.54
N ASP A 39 6.42 -6.53 -12.09
CA ASP A 39 7.71 -6.59 -12.79
C ASP A 39 8.66 -7.65 -12.21
N ILE A 40 8.47 -8.09 -10.96
CA ILE A 40 9.36 -9.05 -10.31
C ILE A 40 8.64 -10.38 -10.04
N LEU A 41 7.50 -10.36 -9.37
CA LEU A 41 6.83 -11.61 -8.98
C LEU A 41 6.07 -12.26 -10.12
N MET A 42 5.33 -11.51 -10.91
CA MET A 42 4.54 -12.04 -12.02
C MET A 42 5.40 -12.73 -13.09
N PRO A 43 6.60 -12.23 -13.47
CA PRO A 43 7.50 -12.98 -14.35
C PRO A 43 8.01 -14.29 -13.74
N VAL A 44 8.32 -14.31 -12.44
CA VAL A 44 8.77 -15.53 -11.74
C VAL A 44 7.64 -16.54 -11.62
N ILE A 45 6.44 -16.09 -11.22
CA ILE A 45 5.24 -16.92 -11.15
C ILE A 45 4.89 -17.42 -12.56
N GLY A 46 4.94 -16.55 -13.57
CA GLY A 46 4.73 -16.91 -14.96
C GLY A 46 5.71 -17.99 -15.44
N LEU A 47 6.98 -17.91 -15.05
CA LEU A 47 7.95 -18.97 -15.37
C LEU A 47 7.58 -20.31 -14.71
N LEU A 48 7.04 -20.29 -13.48
CA LEU A 48 6.61 -21.49 -12.75
C LEU A 48 5.28 -22.06 -13.25
N THR A 49 4.35 -21.22 -13.70
CA THR A 49 3.01 -21.62 -14.19
C THR A 49 2.95 -21.87 -15.69
N GLY A 50 4.09 -21.76 -16.39
CA GLY A 50 4.18 -21.96 -17.85
C GLY A 50 3.62 -20.80 -18.67
N GLY A 51 3.60 -19.59 -18.12
CA GLY A 51 3.19 -18.35 -18.80
C GLY A 51 1.68 -18.16 -18.89
N GLN A 52 0.88 -18.99 -18.22
CA GLN A 52 -0.58 -18.87 -18.25
C GLN A 52 -1.05 -17.67 -17.44
N LYS A 53 -1.41 -16.59 -18.14
CA LYS A 53 -2.23 -15.51 -17.59
C LYS A 53 -3.70 -15.87 -17.79
N PHE A 54 -4.51 -15.69 -16.74
CA PHE A 54 -5.94 -15.99 -16.82
C PHE A 54 -6.72 -14.91 -17.59
N ASP A 55 -6.10 -13.78 -17.92
CA ASP A 55 -6.73 -12.62 -18.58
C ASP A 55 -7.45 -12.95 -19.90
N ASP A 56 -6.91 -13.87 -20.71
CA ASP A 56 -7.47 -14.22 -22.01
C ASP A 56 -8.66 -15.20 -21.94
N LYS A 57 -9.12 -15.56 -20.73
CA LYS A 57 -10.34 -16.34 -20.56
C LYS A 57 -11.55 -15.41 -20.55
N PHE A 58 -12.26 -15.34 -21.67
CA PHE A 58 -13.47 -14.54 -21.80
C PHE A 58 -14.57 -15.31 -22.54
N TYR A 59 -15.81 -14.93 -22.31
CA TYR A 59 -16.98 -15.46 -23.01
C TYR A 59 -17.62 -14.35 -23.84
N ILE A 60 -17.88 -14.61 -25.12
CA ILE A 60 -18.49 -13.61 -26.01
C ILE A 60 -20.00 -13.63 -25.79
N LEU A 61 -20.55 -12.55 -25.24
CA LEU A 61 -22.00 -12.38 -25.05
C LEU A 61 -22.66 -11.89 -26.35
N LYS A 62 -22.01 -10.97 -27.05
CA LYS A 62 -22.45 -10.47 -28.35
C LYS A 62 -21.23 -10.18 -29.24
N PRO A 63 -21.04 -10.92 -30.36
CA PRO A 63 -19.95 -10.64 -31.27
C PRO A 63 -20.21 -9.31 -32.01
N ALA A 64 -19.15 -8.63 -32.46
CA ALA A 64 -19.29 -7.38 -33.19
C ALA A 64 -19.88 -7.61 -34.60
N LYS A 65 -19.53 -8.73 -35.23
CA LYS A 65 -20.17 -9.23 -36.46
C LYS A 65 -20.59 -10.70 -36.27
N PRO A 66 -21.67 -11.16 -36.93
CA PRO A 66 -22.08 -12.56 -36.85
C PRO A 66 -20.97 -13.48 -37.35
N GLY A 67 -20.47 -14.37 -36.50
CA GLY A 67 -19.42 -15.35 -36.84
C GLY A 67 -17.99 -14.96 -36.49
N ASP A 68 -17.75 -13.78 -35.91
CA ASP A 68 -16.41 -13.40 -35.46
C ASP A 68 -15.96 -14.25 -34.26
N VAL A 69 -14.78 -14.87 -34.39
CA VAL A 69 -14.06 -15.51 -33.29
C VAL A 69 -12.84 -14.65 -32.98
N TYR A 70 -12.69 -14.24 -31.72
CA TYR A 70 -11.56 -13.42 -31.29
C TYR A 70 -10.54 -14.29 -30.56
N GLU A 71 -9.28 -14.17 -30.94
CA GLU A 71 -8.17 -14.94 -30.34
C GLU A 71 -7.75 -14.41 -28.96
N SER A 72 -8.09 -13.16 -28.64
CA SER A 72 -7.75 -12.54 -27.36
C SER A 72 -8.82 -11.56 -26.91
N LEU A 73 -8.85 -11.31 -25.60
CA LEU A 73 -9.77 -10.36 -24.99
C LEU A 73 -9.57 -8.97 -25.59
N ALA A 74 -8.32 -8.58 -25.85
CA ALA A 74 -7.97 -7.29 -26.45
C ALA A 74 -8.61 -7.12 -27.83
N LYS A 75 -8.49 -8.12 -28.72
CA LYS A 75 -9.10 -8.07 -30.06
C LYS A 75 -10.63 -8.04 -29.99
N ALA A 76 -11.23 -8.75 -29.04
CA ALA A 76 -12.69 -8.73 -28.84
C ALA A 76 -13.20 -7.36 -28.40
N LYS A 77 -12.47 -6.70 -27.47
CA LYS A 77 -12.81 -5.34 -27.01
C LYS A 77 -12.61 -4.29 -28.10
N GLU A 78 -11.52 -4.37 -28.86
CA GLU A 78 -11.25 -3.45 -29.98
C GLU A 78 -12.28 -3.58 -31.10
N ALA A 79 -12.74 -4.79 -31.38
CA ALA A 79 -13.81 -5.03 -32.34
C ALA A 79 -15.18 -4.49 -31.89
N GLY A 80 -15.32 -4.09 -30.62
CA GLY A 80 -16.59 -3.66 -30.03
C GLY A 80 -17.52 -4.83 -29.67
N ALA A 81 -16.99 -6.05 -29.56
CA ALA A 81 -17.76 -7.20 -29.09
C ALA A 81 -18.00 -7.08 -27.59
N ASN A 82 -19.21 -7.44 -27.15
CA ASN A 82 -19.54 -7.47 -25.73
C ASN A 82 -19.05 -8.79 -25.14
N VAL A 83 -18.02 -8.74 -24.31
CA VAL A 83 -17.34 -9.90 -23.73
C VAL A 83 -17.43 -9.91 -22.21
N PHE A 84 -17.77 -11.08 -21.67
CA PHE A 84 -17.67 -11.37 -20.24
C PHE A 84 -16.27 -11.88 -19.92
N ALA A 85 -15.39 -10.98 -19.50
CA ALA A 85 -13.98 -11.24 -19.20
C ALA A 85 -13.79 -11.79 -17.77
N TYR A 86 -14.31 -12.99 -17.49
CA TYR A 86 -14.18 -13.61 -16.17
C TYR A 86 -12.72 -13.92 -15.80
N GLY A 87 -11.88 -14.19 -16.81
CA GLY A 87 -10.46 -14.42 -16.65
C GLY A 87 -9.73 -13.23 -16.04
N HIS A 88 -10.00 -12.02 -16.54
CA HIS A 88 -9.44 -10.78 -16.02
C HIS A 88 -9.87 -10.49 -14.58
N PHE A 89 -11.12 -10.83 -14.24
CA PHE A 89 -11.61 -10.69 -12.86
C PHE A 89 -10.88 -11.65 -11.90
N ILE A 90 -10.72 -12.92 -12.29
CA ILE A 90 -9.98 -13.90 -11.49
C ILE A 90 -8.51 -13.48 -11.37
N GLN A 91 -7.90 -13.00 -12.45
CA GLN A 91 -6.55 -12.47 -12.42
C GLN A 91 -6.43 -11.33 -11.41
N SER A 92 -7.35 -10.36 -11.44
CA SER A 92 -7.35 -9.22 -10.51
C SER A 92 -7.43 -9.67 -9.04
N ILE A 93 -8.17 -10.75 -8.74
CA ILE A 93 -8.22 -11.35 -7.40
C ILE A 93 -6.87 -11.96 -7.03
N VAL A 94 -6.25 -12.70 -7.95
CA VAL A 94 -4.93 -13.32 -7.73
C VAL A 94 -3.88 -12.23 -7.49
N ASP A 95 -3.84 -11.19 -8.32
CA ASP A 95 -2.92 -10.05 -8.18
C ASP A 95 -3.10 -9.37 -6.82
N PHE A 96 -4.35 -9.12 -6.42
CA PHE A 96 -4.65 -8.56 -5.10
C PHE A 96 -4.14 -9.44 -3.95
N LEU A 97 -4.32 -10.76 -4.02
CA LEU A 97 -3.81 -11.70 -3.03
C LEU A 97 -2.28 -11.70 -2.98
N ILE A 98 -1.61 -11.64 -4.14
CA ILE A 98 -0.15 -11.55 -4.23
C ILE A 98 0.33 -10.24 -3.61
N ILE A 99 -0.27 -9.10 -3.97
CA ILE A 99 0.03 -7.78 -3.39
C ILE A 99 -0.12 -7.81 -1.87
N ALA A 100 -1.25 -8.32 -1.36
CA ALA A 100 -1.51 -8.43 0.07
C ALA A 100 -0.46 -9.30 0.77
N PHE A 101 -0.10 -10.43 0.16
CA PHE A 101 0.94 -11.33 0.67
C PHE A 101 2.33 -10.68 0.69
N CYS A 102 2.66 -9.89 -0.34
CA CYS A 102 3.90 -9.14 -0.41
C CYS A 102 4.01 -8.08 0.67
N ILE A 103 2.96 -7.27 0.83
CA ILE A 103 2.88 -6.27 1.90
C ILE A 103 3.02 -6.94 3.27
N PHE A 104 2.38 -8.10 3.46
CA PHE A 104 2.50 -8.87 4.69
C PHE A 104 3.95 -9.31 4.97
N ILE A 105 4.65 -9.88 3.97
CA ILE A 105 6.07 -10.26 4.12
C ILE A 105 6.93 -9.03 4.43
N PHE A 106 6.70 -7.92 3.74
CA PHE A 106 7.47 -6.69 3.94
C PHE A 106 7.29 -6.12 5.36
N ILE A 107 6.05 -5.99 5.83
CA ILE A 107 5.75 -5.54 7.19
C ILE A 107 6.33 -6.53 8.21
N ARG A 108 6.20 -7.84 7.97
CA ARG A 108 6.80 -8.87 8.84
C ARG A 108 8.33 -8.74 8.92
N LEU A 109 8.99 -8.40 7.81
CA LEU A 109 10.44 -8.18 7.77
C LEU A 109 10.83 -6.95 8.58
N LEU A 110 10.12 -5.83 8.42
CA LEU A 110 10.36 -4.61 9.19
C LEU A 110 10.16 -4.85 10.70
N ASN A 111 9.04 -5.47 11.08
CA ASN A 111 8.75 -5.81 12.48
C ASN A 111 9.82 -6.74 13.09
N ARG A 112 10.42 -7.63 12.28
CA ARG A 112 11.50 -8.52 12.73
C ARG A 112 12.83 -7.77 12.91
N LEU A 113 13.10 -6.75 12.10
CA LEU A 113 14.28 -5.89 12.25
C LEU A 113 14.16 -4.95 13.45
N GLU A 114 12.96 -4.41 13.73
CA GLU A 114 12.71 -3.59 14.91
C GLU A 114 12.85 -4.39 16.21
N LYS A 115 12.27 -5.60 16.28
CA LYS A 115 12.46 -6.49 17.44
C LYS A 115 13.92 -6.85 17.71
N LYS A 116 14.74 -6.96 16.66
CA LYS A 116 16.18 -7.23 16.80
C LYS A 116 16.96 -6.01 17.34
N LYS A 117 16.40 -4.79 17.22
CA LYS A 117 16.98 -3.57 17.80
C LYS A 117 16.66 -3.43 19.29
N GLU A 118 15.56 -4.01 19.77
CA GLU A 118 15.19 -4.02 21.20
C GLU A 118 16.00 -5.04 22.04
N GLU A 119 16.68 -6.00 21.39
CA GLU A 119 17.55 -6.99 22.08
C GLU A 119 18.99 -6.50 22.31
N ALA A 120 19.38 -5.32 21.79
CA ALA A 120 20.52 -4.62 22.35
C ALA A 120 20.09 -4.08 23.71
N PRO A 121 20.76 -4.41 24.84
CA PRO A 121 20.30 -4.01 26.16
C PRO A 121 20.09 -2.50 26.16
N ALA A 122 18.82 -2.10 26.15
CA ALA A 122 18.42 -0.72 26.20
C ALA A 122 18.99 -0.18 27.52
N THR A 123 20.02 0.67 27.43
CA THR A 123 20.28 1.60 28.52
C THR A 123 18.94 2.24 28.86
N PRO A 124 18.45 2.15 30.11
CA PRO A 124 17.13 2.65 30.45
C PRO A 124 16.97 4.06 29.89
N PRO A 125 15.82 4.36 29.23
CA PRO A 125 15.62 5.63 28.56
C PRO A 125 15.99 6.75 29.53
N ALA A 126 16.85 7.66 29.08
CA ALA A 126 17.19 8.82 29.90
C ALA A 126 15.88 9.51 30.27
N PRO A 127 15.67 9.84 31.56
CA PRO A 127 14.41 10.44 31.99
C PRO A 127 14.14 11.69 31.15
N THR A 128 12.93 11.73 30.60
CA THR A 128 12.41 12.86 29.82
C THR A 128 12.50 14.13 30.65
N THR A 129 12.52 15.30 29.99
CA THR A 129 12.57 16.59 30.68
C THR A 129 11.44 16.73 31.71
N THR A 130 10.26 16.18 31.39
CA THR A 130 9.11 16.11 32.31
C THR A 130 9.38 15.22 33.50
N GLU A 131 9.95 14.02 33.30
CA GLU A 131 10.30 13.12 34.41
C GLU A 131 11.39 13.71 35.31
N LYS A 132 12.36 14.46 34.74
CA LYS A 132 13.35 15.22 35.51
C LYS A 132 12.71 16.32 36.35
N LEU A 133 11.84 17.13 35.75
CA LEU A 133 11.10 18.17 36.47
C LEU A 133 10.23 17.57 37.57
N LEU A 134 9.57 16.44 37.32
CA LEU A 134 8.77 15.75 38.34
C LEU A 134 9.63 15.17 39.47
N MET A 135 10.84 14.68 39.17
CA MET A 135 11.81 14.27 40.20
C MET A 135 12.27 15.45 41.05
N GLU A 136 12.62 16.58 40.42
CA GLU A 136 13.00 17.82 41.12
C GLU A 136 11.85 18.34 42.00
N ILE A 137 10.61 18.33 41.51
CA ILE A 137 9.42 18.72 42.27
C ILE A 137 9.22 17.79 43.47
N ARG A 138 9.32 16.46 43.28
CA ARG A 138 9.21 15.47 44.37
C ARG A 138 10.26 15.74 45.45
N ASP A 139 11.51 15.96 45.06
CA ASP A 139 12.61 16.15 46.00
C ASP A 139 12.49 17.49 46.74
N THR A 140 12.01 18.54 46.05
CA THR A 140 11.71 19.84 46.68
C THR A 140 10.55 19.72 47.68
N LEU A 141 9.53 18.92 47.40
CA LEU A 141 8.43 18.65 48.33
C LEU A 141 8.86 17.83 49.54
N LYS A 142 9.72 16.82 49.34
CA LYS A 142 10.25 15.99 50.43
C LYS A 142 11.16 16.77 51.39
N ASN A 143 11.90 17.74 50.88
CA ASN A 143 12.74 18.64 51.71
C ASN A 143 11.93 19.71 52.46
N LYS A 144 10.63 19.86 52.15
CA LYS A 144 9.74 20.85 52.77
C LYS A 144 8.75 20.24 53.78
N SER A 145 8.75 18.90 53.94
CA SER A 145 8.11 18.16 55.05
C SER A 145 9.16 17.77 56.09
#